data_AF-A0A954W443-F1
#
_entry.id   AF-A0A954W443-F1
#
_cell.length_a   1.000
_cell.length_b   1.000
_cell.length_c   1.000
_cell.angle_alpha   90.00
_cell.angle_beta   90.00
_cell.angle_gamma   90.00
#
_symmetry.space_group_name_H-M   'P 1'
#
loop_
_entity.id
_entity.type
_entity.pdbx_description
1 polymer ?
#
loop_
_entity_poly.entity_id
_entity_poly.type
_entity_poly.pdbx_seq_one_letter_code
_entity_poly.pdbx_strand_id
1 'polypeptide(L)' 'MIERLYVQNFRCLESLTLDLSDCSSALLVGRNGTGKSAIRSAMAVLQRIGRG' A
#
# COMPACT_ATOMS: atom_id res chain seq x y z
N MET A 1 4.06 -4.93 12.77
CA MET A 1 4.44 -4.12 11.59
C MET A 1 3.75 -4.75 10.37
N ILE A 2 3.42 -4.01 9.31
CA ILE A 2 2.81 -4.62 8.12
C ILE A 2 3.89 -5.42 7.41
N GLU A 3 3.70 -6.74 7.25
CA GLU A 3 4.66 -7.60 6.53
C GLU A 3 4.41 -7.58 5.03
N ARG A 4 3.14 -7.57 4.61
CA ARG A 4 2.78 -7.57 3.20
C ARG A 4 1.52 -6.76 2.97
N LEU A 5 1.55 -5.93 1.94
CA LEU A 5 0.37 -5.27 1.39
C LEU A 5 0.10 -5.85 0.00
N TYR A 6 -1.00 -6.59 -0.12
CA TYR A 6 -1.54 -7.06 -1.40
C TYR A 6 -2.75 -6.23 -1.80
N VAL A 7 -2.74 -5.72 -3.02
CA VAL A 7 -3.81 -4.91 -3.57
C VAL A 7 -4.13 -5.40 -4.98
N GLN A 8 -5.41 -5.68 -5.22
CA GLN A 8 -5.90 -6.12 -6.52
C GLN A 8 -7.09 -5.26 -6.93
N ASN A 9 -7.07 -4.78 -8.18
CA ASN A 9 -8.14 -4.00 -8.80
C ASN A 9 -8.64 -2.82 -7.93
N PHE A 10 -7.70 -2.03 -7.40
CA PHE A 10 -8.01 -0.87 -6.55
C PHE A 10 -7.44 0.41 -7.15
N ARG A 11 -8.32 1.31 -7.59
CA ARG A 11 -7.95 2.53 -8.31
C ARG A 11 -7.07 2.18 -9.53
N CYS A 12 -5.89 2.79 -9.66
CA CYS A 12 -4.93 2.50 -10.73
C CYS A 12 -3.99 1.32 -10.43
N LEU A 13 -4.21 0.56 -9.35
CA LEU A 13 -3.43 -0.61 -9.00
C LEU A 13 -4.18 -1.87 -9.48
N GLU A 14 -3.72 -2.46 -10.58
CA GLU A 14 -4.29 -3.70 -11.13
C GLU A 14 -3.91 -4.91 -10.27
N SER A 15 -2.60 -5.09 -10.07
CA SER A 15 -2.03 -6.12 -9.19
C SER A 15 -0.75 -5.57 -8.57
N LEU A 16 -0.75 -5.40 -7.25
CA LEU A 16 0.40 -4.89 -6.51
C LEU A 16 0.63 -5.75 -5.27
N THR A 17 1.85 -6.25 -5.13
CA THR A 17 2.36 -6.82 -3.88
C THR A 17 3.53 -5.96 -3.41
N LEU A 18 3.41 -5.41 -2.20
CA LEU A 18 4.53 -4.81 -1.48
C LEU A 18 4.90 -5.75 -0.33
N ASP A 19 6.11 -6.30 -0.40
CA ASP A 19 6.72 -7.02 0.70
C ASP A 19 7.51 -6.03 1.56
N LEU A 20 7.15 -5.97 2.83
CA LEU A 20 7.70 -5.10 3.86
C LEU A 20 8.24 -5.93 5.04
N SER A 21 8.38 -7.24 4.85
CA SER A 21 9.05 -8.11 5.82
C SER A 21 10.45 -7.56 6.14
N ASP A 22 10.81 -7.64 7.42
CA ASP A 22 12.09 -7.19 7.97
C ASP A 22 12.44 -5.69 7.78
N CYS A 23 11.53 -4.89 7.21
CA CYS A 23 11.76 -3.46 6.95
C CYS A 23 11.26 -2.59 8.10
N SER A 24 12.15 -2.18 9.01
CA SER A 24 11.80 -1.27 10.12
C SER A 24 11.19 0.07 9.65
N SER A 25 11.53 0.52 8.44
CA SER A 25 10.91 1.63 7.74
C SER A 25 11.05 1.47 6.23
N ALA A 26 10.11 2.04 5.47
CA ALA A 26 10.13 2.02 4.00
C ALA A 26 9.71 3.38 3.43
N LEU A 27 10.33 3.80 2.33
CA LEU A 27 10.02 5.03 1.60
C LEU A 27 9.47 4.71 0.22
N LEU A 28 8.25 5.19 -0.06
CA LEU A 28 7.60 5.00 -1.36
C LEU A 28 7.92 6.18 -2.30
N VAL A 29 8.75 5.94 -3.32
CA VAL A 29 9.19 6.94 -4.31
C VAL A 29 8.76 6.52 -5.72
N GLY A 30 8.52 7.49 -6.59
CA GLY A 30 8.14 7.26 -7.98
C GLY A 30 7.65 8.52 -8.67
N ARG A 31 7.55 8.50 -10.01
CA ARG A 31 7.08 9.63 -10.82
C ARG A 31 5.62 10.01 -10.50
N ASN A 32 5.21 11.22 -10.86
CA ASN A 32 3.80 11.62 -10.71
C ASN A 32 2.88 10.70 -11.52
N GLY A 33 1.71 10.40 -10.98
CA GLY A 33 0.73 9.51 -11.61
C GLY A 33 0.96 8.00 -11.41
N THR A 34 2.09 7.55 -10.86
CA THR A 34 2.41 6.10 -10.74
C THR A 34 1.68 5.36 -9.60
N GLY A 35 0.61 5.93 -9.02
CA GLY A 35 -0.20 5.24 -8.02
C GLY A 35 0.28 5.30 -6.57
N LYS A 36 1.30 6.12 -6.23
CA LYS A 36 1.76 6.30 -4.83
C LYS A 36 0.62 6.66 -3.87
N SER A 37 -0.23 7.61 -4.27
CA SER A 37 -1.39 8.01 -3.47
C SER A 37 -2.45 6.91 -3.39
N ALA A 38 -2.55 6.02 -4.39
CA ALA A 38 -3.45 4.88 -4.36
C ALA A 38 -3.02 3.84 -3.33
N ILE A 39 -1.71 3.59 -3.19
CA ILE A 39 -1.16 2.73 -2.13
C ILE A 39 -1.53 3.28 -0.75
N ARG A 40 -1.33 4.59 -0.53
CA ARG A 40 -1.76 5.25 0.72
C ARG A 40 -3.25 5.08 0.99
N SER A 41 -4.09 5.22 -0.05
CA SER A 41 -5.54 5.01 0.09
C SER A 41 -5.89 3.57 0.45
N ALA A 42 -5.21 2.57 -0.12
CA ALA A 42 -5.43 1.16 0.23
C ALA A 42 -5.08 0.91 1.71
N MET A 43 -3.92 1.40 2.16
CA MET A 43 -3.52 1.31 3.56
C MET A 43 -4.53 1.99 4.51
N ALA A 44 -5.09 3.15 4.11
CA ALA A 44 -6.09 3.85 4.91
C ALA A 44 -7.39 3.06 5.07
N VAL A 45 -7.82 2.31 4.05
CA VAL A 45 -8.99 1.41 4.16
C VAL A 45 -8.71 0.32 5.19
N LEU A 46 -7.55 -0.35 5.09
CA LEU A 46 -7.15 -1.39 6.05
C LEU A 46 -7.03 -0.84 7.48
N GLN A 47 -6.49 0.37 7.64
CA GLN A 47 -6.38 1.02 8.94
C GLN A 47 -7.74 1.33 9.55
N ARG A 48 -8.73 1.73 8.74
CA ARG A 48 -10.10 1.95 9.21
C ARG A 48 -10.71 0.64 9.70
N ILE A 49 -10.57 -0.43 8.93
CA ILE A 49 -11.08 -1.77 9.30
C ILE A 49 -10.40 -2.26 10.59
N GLY A 50 -9.08 -2.13 10.70
CA GLY A 50 -8.32 -2.62 11.85
C GLY A 50 -8.52 -1.81 13.14
N ARG A 51 -9.19 -0.65 13.08
CA ARG A 51 -9.48 0.18 14.25
C ARG A 51 -10.87 -0.10 14.86
N GLY A 52 -11.73 -0.88 14.19
CA GLY A 52 -13.13 -1.07 14.57
C GLY A 52 -14.00 0.02 13.97
#